data_AF-F3YBQ3-F1
#
_entry.id   AF-F3YBQ3-F1
#
_cell.length_a   1.000
_cell.length_b   1.000
_cell.length_c   1.000
_cell.angle_alpha   90.00
_cell.angle_beta   90.00
_cell.angle_gamma   90.00
#
_symmetry.space_group_name_H-M   'P 1'
#
loop_
_entity.id
_entity.type
_entity.pdbx_description
1 polymer ?
#
loop_
_entity_poly.entity_id
_entity_poly.type
_entity_poly.pdbx_seq_one_letter_code
_entity_poly.pdbx_strand_id
1 'polypeptide(L)'
;MQDSMIDLTDRTDISKFLTHLTRNTKDATAKENLISILNDKKINASSYCCMFNKELAKLSEEYQKQFSVTCFTETPLDRLKVIVKTLEHNNNRFAPYGLIFMKDVQCLESGFGINPVIYVRHQNRNLTKSFWDQFNHWWNHPNENER
;
A
#
# COMPACT_ATOMS: atom_id res chain seq x y z
N MET A 1 -6.59 -7.32 35.84
CA MET A 1 -6.89 -8.14 34.66
C MET A 1 -5.61 -8.20 33.86
N GLN A 2 -5.01 -9.38 33.78
CA GLN A 2 -3.83 -9.59 32.95
C GLN A 2 -4.37 -9.74 31.54
N ASP A 3 -4.10 -8.77 30.66
CA ASP A 3 -4.46 -8.88 29.25
C ASP A 3 -3.88 -10.17 28.71
N SER A 4 -4.74 -11.14 28.41
CA SER A 4 -4.35 -12.36 27.72
C SER A 4 -3.97 -11.94 26.30
N MET A 5 -2.70 -11.63 26.10
CA MET A 5 -2.16 -11.34 24.78
C MET A 5 -2.38 -12.60 23.93
N ILE A 6 -3.30 -12.50 22.96
CA ILE A 6 -3.59 -13.62 22.07
C ILE A 6 -2.36 -13.82 21.21
N ASP A 7 -1.66 -14.93 21.42
CA ASP A 7 -0.54 -15.32 20.58
C ASP A 7 -1.08 -15.76 19.21
N LEU A 8 -0.91 -14.89 18.23
CA LEU A 8 -1.31 -15.13 16.83
C LEU A 8 -0.16 -15.71 16.00
N THR A 9 0.98 -16.06 16.62
CA THR A 9 2.16 -16.50 15.85
C THR A 9 1.95 -17.85 15.15
N ASP A 10 1.02 -18.67 15.60
CA ASP A 10 0.66 -19.95 14.98
C ASP A 10 -0.41 -19.83 13.87
N ARG A 11 -0.99 -18.63 13.67
CA ARG A 11 -2.00 -18.38 12.64
C ARG A 11 -1.33 -18.19 11.28
N THR A 12 -1.29 -19.25 10.49
CA THR A 12 -0.69 -19.25 9.15
C THR A 12 -1.44 -18.40 8.12
N ASP A 13 -2.69 -18.05 8.39
CA ASP A 13 -3.50 -17.14 7.57
C ASP A 13 -3.18 -15.66 7.82
N ILE A 14 -2.51 -15.34 8.93
CA ILE A 14 -2.01 -14.00 9.21
C ILE A 14 -0.55 -13.93 8.81
N SER A 15 -0.24 -13.17 7.75
CA SER A 15 1.15 -13.03 7.32
C SER A 15 1.95 -12.25 8.37
N LYS A 16 3.08 -12.84 8.77
CA LYS A 16 4.16 -12.16 9.51
C LYS A 16 4.99 -11.25 8.61
N PHE A 17 4.67 -11.21 7.32
CA PHE A 17 5.44 -10.51 6.31
C PHE A 17 4.60 -9.51 5.53
N LEU A 18 5.23 -8.39 5.20
CA LEU A 18 4.78 -7.43 4.20
C LEU A 18 5.56 -7.68 2.91
N THR A 19 4.83 -7.93 1.82
CA THR A 19 5.46 -8.21 0.52
C THR A 19 5.22 -7.08 -0.47
N HIS A 20 6.28 -6.55 -1.07
CA HIS A 20 6.21 -5.66 -2.22
C HIS A 20 6.57 -6.45 -3.48
N LEU A 21 5.58 -6.75 -4.33
CA LEU A 21 5.81 -7.40 -5.62
C LEU A 21 6.14 -6.36 -6.69
N THR A 22 7.21 -6.60 -7.42
CA THR A 22 7.57 -5.85 -8.62
C THR A 22 6.76 -6.33 -9.81
N ARG A 23 6.57 -5.44 -10.78
CA ARG A 23 5.85 -5.70 -12.03
C ARG A 23 6.67 -5.17 -13.20
N ASN A 24 6.31 -5.60 -14.41
CA ASN A 24 6.85 -4.99 -15.61
C ASN A 24 6.40 -3.53 -15.71
N THR A 25 7.31 -2.66 -16.12
CA THR A 25 7.02 -1.29 -16.52
C THR A 25 7.19 -1.18 -18.04
N LYS A 26 7.00 0.02 -18.60
CA LYS A 26 7.19 0.26 -20.03
C LYS A 26 8.63 -0.05 -20.47
N ASP A 27 9.59 0.24 -19.60
CA ASP A 27 11.02 0.27 -19.95
C ASP A 27 11.84 -0.84 -19.26
N ALA A 28 11.26 -1.60 -18.33
CA ALA A 28 11.97 -2.64 -17.59
C ALA A 28 11.08 -3.81 -17.15
N THR A 29 11.68 -4.99 -17.05
CA THR A 29 11.06 -6.18 -16.47
C THR A 29 10.95 -6.07 -14.95
N ALA A 30 10.05 -6.86 -14.34
CA ALA A 30 9.92 -6.94 -12.89
C ALA A 30 11.25 -7.30 -12.20
N LYS A 31 12.04 -8.21 -12.79
CA LYS A 31 13.35 -8.58 -12.26
C LYS A 31 14.34 -7.42 -12.27
N GLU A 32 14.38 -6.65 -13.36
CA GLU A 32 15.25 -5.47 -13.46
C GLU A 32 14.82 -4.39 -12.48
N ASN A 33 13.50 -4.20 -12.29
CA ASN A 33 12.97 -3.29 -11.27
C ASN A 33 13.39 -3.73 -9.85
N LEU A 34 13.37 -5.03 -9.54
CA LEU A 34 13.90 -5.54 -8.26
C LEU A 34 15.40 -5.24 -8.12
N ILE A 35 16.20 -5.46 -9.17
CA ILE A 35 17.65 -5.19 -9.15
C ILE A 35 17.91 -3.69 -8.92
N SER A 36 17.17 -2.79 -9.59
CA SER A 36 17.27 -1.35 -9.35
C SER A 36 16.94 -0.99 -7.91
N ILE A 37 15.84 -1.49 -7.35
CA ILE A 37 15.48 -1.26 -5.95
C ILE A 37 16.60 -1.72 -5.00
N LEU A 38 17.21 -2.89 -5.26
CA LEU A 38 18.30 -3.42 -4.44
C LEU A 38 19.58 -2.58 -4.53
N ASN A 39 19.91 -2.08 -5.73
CA ASN A 39 21.06 -1.23 -5.95
C ASN A 39 20.88 0.15 -5.29
N ASP A 40 19.72 0.76 -5.51
CA ASP A 40 19.40 2.11 -5.04
C ASP A 40 18.97 2.14 -3.57
N LYS A 41 18.61 0.98 -3.02
CA LYS A 41 18.04 0.77 -1.68
C LYS A 41 16.80 1.63 -1.42
N LYS A 42 15.99 1.84 -2.47
CA LYS A 42 14.82 2.72 -2.42
C LYS A 42 13.63 2.10 -3.13
N ILE A 43 12.46 2.21 -2.51
CA ILE A 43 11.17 1.92 -3.13
C ILE A 43 10.46 3.25 -3.34
N ASN A 44 10.01 3.51 -4.57
CA ASN A 44 9.37 4.77 -4.92
C ASN A 44 7.84 4.66 -4.81
N ALA A 45 7.24 5.64 -4.14
CA ALA A 45 5.80 5.88 -4.15
C ALA A 45 5.46 6.73 -5.38
N SER A 46 5.08 6.07 -6.49
CA SER A 46 4.97 6.73 -7.80
C SER A 46 3.54 7.09 -8.21
N SER A 47 2.53 6.62 -7.48
CA SER A 47 1.13 6.85 -7.83
C SER A 47 0.27 6.91 -6.59
N TYR A 48 -0.77 7.74 -6.64
CA TYR A 48 -1.78 7.80 -5.62
C TYR A 48 -2.76 6.63 -5.74
N CYS A 49 -3.14 6.05 -4.60
CA CYS A 49 -4.07 4.93 -4.53
C CYS A 49 -4.99 5.07 -3.33
N CYS A 50 -6.13 5.72 -3.52
CA CYS A 50 -7.14 5.92 -2.48
C CYS A 50 -8.55 6.06 -3.09
N MET A 51 -9.55 6.23 -2.23
CA MET A 51 -10.93 6.44 -2.66
C MET A 51 -11.16 7.75 -3.44
N PHE A 52 -10.25 8.71 -3.34
CA PHE A 52 -10.34 10.03 -4.00
C PHE A 52 -9.68 10.07 -5.38
N ASN A 53 -9.23 8.93 -5.93
CA ASN A 53 -8.45 8.86 -7.17
C ASN A 53 -9.03 9.68 -8.34
N LYS A 54 -10.35 9.72 -8.49
CA LYS A 54 -11.02 10.48 -9.57
C LYS A 54 -10.91 11.99 -9.40
N GLU A 55 -10.93 12.48 -8.17
CA GLU A 55 -10.78 13.91 -7.88
C GLU A 55 -9.31 14.31 -7.92
N LEU A 56 -8.41 13.48 -7.38
CA LEU A 56 -6.96 13.67 -7.47
C LEU A 56 -6.47 13.80 -8.92
N ALA A 57 -7.06 13.04 -9.86
CA ALA A 57 -6.72 13.10 -11.28
C ALA A 57 -6.97 14.48 -11.94
N LYS A 58 -7.78 15.35 -11.31
CA LYS A 58 -8.08 16.71 -11.79
C LYS A 58 -7.13 17.76 -11.21
N LEU A 59 -6.28 17.38 -10.27
CA LEU A 59 -5.39 18.30 -9.54
C LEU A 59 -4.01 18.38 -10.19
N SER A 60 -3.20 19.33 -9.76
CA SER A 60 -1.78 19.40 -10.16
C SER A 60 -1.00 18.18 -9.66
N GLU A 61 0.11 17.86 -10.35
CA GLU A 61 0.98 16.75 -9.95
C GLU A 61 1.54 16.91 -8.53
N GLU A 62 1.74 18.14 -8.08
CA GLU A 62 2.20 18.45 -6.73
C GLU A 62 1.23 17.91 -5.67
N TYR A 63 -0.06 18.18 -5.82
CA TYR A 63 -1.09 17.66 -4.92
C TYR A 63 -1.26 16.15 -5.06
N GLN A 64 -1.16 15.62 -6.28
CA GLN A 64 -1.21 14.17 -6.49
C GLN A 64 -0.06 13.43 -5.78
N LYS A 65 1.13 14.04 -5.73
CA LYS A 65 2.31 13.47 -5.06
C LYS A 65 2.12 13.30 -3.55
N GLN A 66 1.35 14.19 -2.91
CA GLN A 66 1.04 14.07 -1.48
C GLN A 66 0.26 12.79 -1.13
N PHE A 67 -0.45 12.21 -2.10
CA PHE A 67 -1.21 10.97 -1.94
C PHE A 67 -0.50 9.75 -2.52
N SER A 68 0.75 9.90 -2.98
CA SER A 68 1.48 8.80 -3.59
C SER A 68 1.85 7.75 -2.56
N VAL A 69 1.63 6.48 -2.91
CA VAL A 69 1.86 5.35 -2.01
C VAL A 69 2.61 4.23 -2.74
N THR A 70 3.28 3.40 -1.95
CA THR A 70 3.73 2.08 -2.37
C THR A 70 2.95 1.04 -1.57
N CYS A 71 2.27 0.13 -2.28
CA CYS A 71 1.48 -0.90 -1.62
C CYS A 71 2.33 -2.13 -1.27
N PHE A 72 2.02 -2.71 -0.11
CA PHE A 72 2.51 -4.00 0.35
C PHE A 72 1.30 -4.92 0.59
N THR A 73 1.47 -6.21 0.33
CA THR A 73 0.45 -7.22 0.65
C THR A 73 0.84 -8.01 1.89
N GLU A 74 -0.15 -8.27 2.74
CA GLU A 74 -0.08 -9.20 3.87
C GLU A 74 -0.55 -10.61 3.49
N THR A 75 -0.57 -10.94 2.20
CA THR A 75 -0.90 -12.31 1.78
C THR A 75 0.20 -13.27 2.24
N PRO A 76 -0.14 -14.40 2.89
CA PRO A 76 0.84 -15.41 3.29
C PRO A 76 1.75 -15.84 2.13
N LEU A 77 3.03 -16.06 2.42
CA LEU A 77 4.05 -16.32 1.38
C LEU A 77 3.71 -17.52 0.48
N ASP A 78 3.18 -18.60 1.06
CA ASP A 78 2.73 -19.80 0.33
C ASP A 78 1.54 -19.53 -0.61
N ARG A 79 0.82 -18.42 -0.39
CA ARG A 79 -0.32 -17.95 -1.17
C ARG A 79 0.02 -16.85 -2.18
N LEU A 80 1.23 -16.28 -2.15
CA LEU A 80 1.66 -15.28 -3.15
C LEU A 80 1.57 -15.81 -4.59
N LYS A 81 1.78 -17.11 -4.79
CA LYS A 81 1.59 -17.76 -6.11
C LYS A 81 0.18 -17.55 -6.68
N VAL A 82 -0.83 -17.42 -5.81
CA VAL A 82 -2.21 -17.13 -6.21
C VAL A 82 -2.31 -15.70 -6.68
N ILE A 83 -1.72 -14.72 -5.99
CA ILE A 83 -1.69 -13.32 -6.47
C ILE A 83 -1.04 -13.23 -7.85
N VAL A 84 0.15 -13.83 -7.99
CA VAL A 84 0.90 -13.81 -9.24
C VAL A 84 0.07 -14.40 -10.38
N LYS A 85 -0.59 -15.56 -10.16
CA LYS A 85 -1.40 -16.25 -11.17
C LYS A 85 -2.77 -15.61 -11.43
N THR A 86 -3.50 -15.23 -10.38
CA THR A 86 -4.87 -14.70 -10.48
C THR A 86 -4.89 -13.32 -11.13
N LEU A 87 -3.83 -12.53 -10.98
CA LEU A 87 -3.71 -11.24 -11.64
C LEU A 87 -3.13 -11.31 -13.06
N GLU A 88 -2.82 -12.50 -13.60
CA GLU A 88 -2.39 -12.68 -15.00
C GLU A 88 -3.46 -12.20 -16.01
N HIS A 89 -4.74 -12.22 -15.59
CA HIS A 89 -5.89 -11.80 -16.38
C HIS A 89 -6.17 -10.28 -16.34
N ASN A 90 -5.43 -9.51 -15.54
CA ASN A 90 -5.53 -8.05 -15.48
C ASN A 90 -4.27 -7.40 -16.09
N ASN A 91 -4.41 -6.17 -16.60
CA ASN A 91 -3.30 -5.40 -17.18
C ASN A 91 -2.15 -5.07 -16.19
N ASN A 92 -2.33 -5.37 -14.89
CA ASN A 92 -1.33 -5.22 -13.84
C ASN A 92 -0.71 -6.59 -13.47
N ARG A 93 0.04 -7.17 -14.40
CA ARG A 93 0.73 -8.45 -14.18
C ARG A 93 1.88 -8.29 -13.18
N PHE A 94 1.65 -8.67 -11.94
CA PHE A 94 2.73 -8.88 -10.98
C PHE A 94 3.55 -10.11 -11.39
N ALA A 95 4.85 -10.06 -11.18
CA ALA A 95 5.76 -11.18 -11.41
C ALA A 95 6.24 -11.74 -10.06
N PRO A 96 6.81 -12.95 -10.01
CA PRO A 96 7.32 -13.55 -8.76
C PRO A 96 8.67 -12.94 -8.33
N TYR A 97 8.80 -11.61 -8.40
CA TYR A 97 9.96 -10.84 -8.00
C TYR A 97 9.51 -9.74 -7.03
N GLY A 98 10.22 -9.56 -5.93
CA GLY A 98 9.81 -8.57 -4.93
C GLY A 98 10.69 -8.58 -3.70
N LEU A 99 10.28 -7.77 -2.72
CA LEU A 99 10.90 -7.67 -1.41
C LEU A 99 9.92 -8.14 -0.34
N ILE A 100 10.46 -8.81 0.68
CA ILE A 100 9.71 -9.31 1.82
C ILE A 100 10.30 -8.68 3.07
N PHE A 101 9.43 -8.08 3.88
CA PHE A 101 9.78 -7.43 5.14
C PHE A 101 9.09 -8.17 6.28
N MET A 102 9.75 -8.31 7.42
CA MET A 102 9.10 -8.75 8.66
C MET A 102 8.16 -7.64 9.15
N LYS A 103 6.91 -8.00 9.43
CA LYS A 103 5.92 -7.12 10.06
C LYS A 103 6.11 -7.14 11.58
N ASP A 104 7.25 -6.64 12.04
CA ASP A 104 7.57 -6.55 13.46
C ASP A 104 7.33 -5.14 14.02
N VAL A 105 7.54 -4.99 15.34
CA VAL A 105 7.35 -3.71 16.04
C VAL A 105 8.24 -2.62 15.45
N GLN A 106 9.49 -2.95 15.09
CA GLN A 106 10.38 -1.97 14.45
C GLN A 106 9.83 -1.53 13.11
N CYS A 107 9.26 -2.42 12.30
CA CYS A 107 8.61 -2.08 11.04
C CYS A 107 7.42 -1.12 11.26
N LEU A 108 6.56 -1.40 12.26
CA LEU A 108 5.37 -0.60 12.58
C LEU A 108 5.70 0.75 13.23
N GLU A 109 6.74 0.79 14.07
CA GLU A 109 7.21 1.99 14.76
C GLU A 109 8.26 2.76 13.96
N SER A 110 8.73 2.18 12.85
CA SER A 110 9.65 2.87 11.97
C SER A 110 8.95 4.12 11.43
N GLY A 111 9.60 5.27 11.53
CA GLY A 111 9.07 6.55 11.04
C GLY A 111 8.78 6.61 9.53
N PHE A 112 8.84 5.46 8.83
CA PHE A 112 8.48 5.29 7.42
C PHE A 112 6.96 5.36 7.16
N GLY A 113 6.11 5.45 8.20
CA GLY A 113 4.68 5.74 8.02
C GLY A 113 3.92 4.62 7.32
N ILE A 114 4.03 3.39 7.83
CA ILE A 114 3.20 2.28 7.35
C ILE A 114 1.75 2.55 7.73
N ASN A 115 0.98 3.03 6.76
CA ASN A 115 -0.44 3.31 6.95
C ASN A 115 -1.27 2.05 6.65
N PRO A 116 -2.16 1.63 7.57
CA PRO A 116 -3.04 0.50 7.31
C PRO A 116 -4.02 0.84 6.19
N VAL A 117 -4.27 -0.12 5.30
CA VAL A 117 -5.29 0.02 4.27
C VAL A 117 -6.67 -0.20 4.89
N ILE A 118 -7.53 0.82 4.82
CA ILE A 118 -8.89 0.75 5.35
C ILE A 118 -9.86 0.36 4.24
N TYR A 119 -10.46 -0.83 4.37
CA TYR A 119 -11.52 -1.28 3.48
C TYR A 119 -12.89 -0.86 4.00
N VAL A 120 -13.47 0.17 3.38
CA VAL A 120 -14.81 0.65 3.73
C VAL A 120 -15.85 -0.08 2.87
N ARG A 121 -16.77 -0.78 3.53
CA ARG A 121 -17.93 -1.37 2.84
C ARG A 121 -18.89 -0.28 2.38
N HIS A 122 -19.47 -0.43 1.20
CA HIS A 122 -20.38 0.54 0.59
C HIS A 122 -21.58 0.93 1.49
N GLN A 123 -22.05 0.02 2.33
CA GLN A 123 -23.15 0.27 3.26
C GLN A 123 -22.79 1.29 4.35
N ASN A 124 -21.50 1.45 4.68
CA ASN A 124 -21.05 2.41 5.68
C ASN A 124 -20.88 3.81 5.05
N ARG A 125 -22.03 4.40 4.72
CA ARG A 125 -22.11 5.73 4.08
C ARG A 125 -21.60 6.84 4.98
N ASN A 126 -21.78 6.72 6.30
CA ASN A 126 -21.34 7.73 7.26
C ASN A 126 -19.81 7.83 7.31
N LEU A 127 -19.11 6.69 7.36
CA LEU A 127 -17.65 6.68 7.35
C LEU A 127 -17.11 7.17 6.00
N THR A 128 -17.69 6.70 4.89
CA THR A 128 -17.34 7.17 3.55
C THR A 128 -17.52 8.69 3.44
N LYS A 129 -18.64 9.23 3.93
CA LYS A 129 -18.92 10.67 3.96
C LYS A 129 -17.89 11.42 4.80
N SER A 130 -17.56 10.93 5.99
CA SER A 130 -16.55 11.56 6.86
C SER A 130 -15.18 11.67 6.18
N PHE A 131 -14.76 10.64 5.44
CA PHE A 131 -13.52 10.71 4.65
C PHE A 131 -13.59 11.74 3.53
N TRP A 132 -14.73 11.85 2.83
CA TRP A 132 -14.95 12.90 1.82
C TRP A 132 -14.97 14.30 2.42
N ASP A 133 -15.60 14.48 3.57
CA ASP A 133 -15.66 15.77 4.26
C ASP A 133 -14.23 16.24 4.64
N GLN A 134 -13.39 15.32 5.13
CA GLN A 134 -11.97 15.59 5.40
C GLN A 134 -11.17 15.93 4.13
N PHE A 135 -11.36 15.17 3.05
CA PHE A 135 -10.70 15.45 1.77
C PHE A 135 -11.11 16.81 1.21
N ASN A 136 -12.40 17.16 1.26
CA ASN A 136 -12.90 18.45 0.80
C ASN A 136 -12.37 19.62 1.65
N HIS A 137 -12.26 19.42 2.96
CA HIS A 137 -11.63 20.41 3.84
C HIS A 137 -10.16 20.60 3.49
N TRP A 138 -9.38 19.52 3.37
CA TRP A 138 -7.99 19.57 2.91
C TRP A 138 -7.88 20.27 1.55
N TRP A 139 -8.77 19.97 0.61
CA TRP A 139 -8.76 20.56 -0.73
C TRP A 139 -9.00 22.08 -0.72
N ASN A 140 -9.88 22.56 0.16
CA ASN A 140 -10.15 23.99 0.30
C ASN A 140 -9.06 24.72 1.11
N HIS A 141 -8.27 23.99 1.89
CA HIS A 141 -7.24 24.50 2.79
C HIS A 141 -5.91 23.71 2.66
N PRO A 142 -5.30 23.62 1.46
CA PRO A 142 -4.17 22.72 1.22
C PRO A 142 -2.93 23.09 2.05
N ASN A 143 -2.71 24.39 2.29
CA ASN A 143 -1.54 24.91 2.99
C ASN A 143 -1.65 24.85 4.52
N GLU A 144 -2.83 24.56 5.07
CA GLU A 144 -3.03 24.42 6.53
C GLU A 144 -2.56 23.05 7.04
N ASN A 145 -2.28 22.11 6.13
CA ASN A 145 -1.95 20.72 6.42
C ASN A 145 -0.45 20.39 6.25
N GLU A 146 0.39 21.37 5.91
CA GLU A 146 1.84 21.23 5.91
C GLU A 146 2.36 21.22 7.36
N ARG A 147 2.58 20.03 7.91
CA ARG A 147 3.33 19.80 9.15
C ARG A 147 4.54 18.93 8.89
#